data_AF-A0A388TLR7-F1
#
_entry.id   AF-A0A388TLR7-F1
#
_cell.length_a   1.000
_cell.length_b   1.000
_cell.length_c   1.000
_cell.angle_alpha   90.00
_cell.angle_beta   90.00
_cell.angle_gamma   90.00
#
_symmetry.space_group_name_H-M   'P 1'
#
loop_
_entity.id
_entity.type
_entity.pdbx_description
1 polymer ?
#
loop_
_entity_poly.entity_id
_entity_poly.type
_entity_poly.pdbx_seq_one_letter_code
_entity_poly.pdbx_strand_id
1 'polypeptide(L)'
;MTSEEIRKKYPITKEDIKRWKKIKDENIDYSDIPPSMDEQLSSAKRMGRPPKDIHKKTISIRLYEYDLVSLRQSGRGWQTRVSDWVSAGLKKGVL
;
A
#
# COMPACT_ATOMS: atom_id res chain seq x y z
N MET A 1 15.86 -14.46 9.57
CA MET A 1 14.98 -15.09 8.56
C MET A 1 14.75 -14.09 7.43
N THR A 2 15.02 -14.47 6.19
CA THR A 2 14.74 -13.64 5.01
C THR A 2 13.25 -13.72 4.63
N SER A 3 12.76 -12.79 3.80
CA SER A 3 11.37 -12.78 3.34
C SER A 3 10.98 -14.07 2.58
N GLU A 4 11.94 -14.70 1.90
CA GLU A 4 11.73 -15.96 1.18
C GLU A 4 11.55 -17.15 2.13
N GLU A 5 12.35 -17.20 3.20
CA GLU A 5 12.25 -18.23 4.23
C GLU A 5 10.91 -18.17 4.97
N ILE A 6 10.40 -16.96 5.25
CA ILE A 6 9.10 -16.75 5.90
C ILE A 6 7.97 -17.27 4.99
N ARG A 7 7.99 -16.89 3.71
CA ARG A 7 6.97 -17.31 2.74
C ARG A 7 6.93 -18.83 2.54
N LYS A 8 8.08 -19.49 2.61
CA LYS A 8 8.19 -20.95 2.52
C LYS A 8 7.68 -21.64 3.79
N LYS A 9 7.97 -21.07 4.96
CA LYS A 9 7.57 -21.62 6.27
C LYS A 9 6.07 -21.47 6.53
N TYR A 10 5.47 -20.38 6.08
CA TYR A 10 4.05 -20.07 6.24
C TYR A 10 3.40 -19.76 4.90
N PRO A 11 3.04 -20.78 4.10
CA PRO A 11 2.39 -20.55 2.81
C PRO A 11 0.96 -20.04 3.03
N ILE A 12 0.72 -18.78 2.66
CA ILE A 12 -0.61 -18.16 2.71
C ILE A 12 -1.35 -18.41 1.39
N THR A 13 -2.53 -19.01 1.45
CA THR A 13 -3.38 -19.29 0.28
C THR A 13 -4.40 -18.17 0.02
N LYS A 14 -5.07 -18.21 -1.14
CA LYS A 14 -6.14 -17.24 -1.45
C LYS A 14 -7.38 -17.46 -0.57
N GLU A 15 -7.60 -18.71 -0.19
CA GLU A 15 -8.67 -19.18 0.68
C GLU A 15 -8.50 -18.62 2.10
N ASP A 16 -7.27 -18.61 2.61
CA ASP A 16 -6.93 -18.01 3.91
C ASP A 16 -7.28 -16.52 3.95
N ILE A 17 -6.87 -15.78 2.91
CA ILE A 17 -7.17 -14.34 2.79
C ILE A 17 -8.69 -14.10 2.73
N LYS A 18 -9.43 -14.95 2.00
CA LYS A 18 -10.89 -14.85 1.90
C LYS A 18 -11.57 -15.14 3.23
N ARG A 19 -11.03 -16.07 4.02
CA ARG A 19 -11.50 -16.38 5.37
C ARG A 19 -11.26 -15.20 6.31
N TRP A 20 -10.04 -14.65 6.35
CA TRP A 20 -9.70 -13.53 7.22
C TRP A 20 -10.53 -12.27 6.94
N LYS A 21 -10.82 -11.98 5.68
CA LYS A 21 -11.69 -10.85 5.29
C LYS A 21 -13.12 -10.92 5.85
N LYS A 22 -13.57 -12.09 6.29
CA LYS A 22 -14.91 -12.30 6.86
C LYS A 22 -14.93 -12.25 8.38
N ILE A 23 -13.76 -12.29 9.04
CA ILE A 23 -13.67 -12.19 10.49
C ILE A 23 -14.03 -10.76 10.87
N LYS A 24 -15.01 -10.62 11.76
CA LYS A 24 -15.35 -9.32 12.36
C LYS A 24 -14.41 -9.04 13.53
N ASP A 25 -14.23 -7.77 13.84
CA ASP A 25 -13.30 -7.31 14.88
C ASP A 25 -13.59 -7.94 16.25
N GLU A 26 -14.88 -8.12 16.59
CA GLU A 26 -15.30 -8.70 17.88
C GLU A 26 -14.94 -10.18 18.03
N ASN A 27 -14.61 -10.86 16.92
CA ASN A 27 -14.23 -12.27 16.89
C ASN A 27 -12.72 -12.47 16.77
N ILE A 28 -11.91 -11.41 16.84
CA ILE A 28 -10.46 -11.53 16.85
C ILE A 28 -10.04 -11.98 18.24
N ASP A 29 -9.37 -13.13 18.30
CA ASP A 29 -8.78 -13.65 19.53
C ASP A 29 -7.42 -12.98 19.76
N TYR A 30 -7.25 -12.37 20.94
CA TYR A 30 -6.02 -11.69 21.37
C TYR A 30 -5.31 -12.43 22.51
N SER A 31 -5.75 -13.64 22.87
CA SER A 31 -5.23 -14.39 24.02
C SER A 31 -3.75 -14.80 23.87
N ASP A 32 -3.24 -14.86 22.64
CA ASP A 32 -1.85 -15.15 22.31
C ASP A 32 -0.95 -13.90 22.30
N ILE A 33 -1.52 -12.70 22.42
CA ILE A 33 -0.79 -11.44 22.42
C ILE A 33 -0.49 -11.03 23.87
N PRO A 34 0.79 -10.96 24.28
CA PRO A 34 1.13 -10.53 25.63
C PRO A 34 0.77 -9.05 25.84
N PRO A 35 0.31 -8.66 27.04
CA PRO A 35 0.04 -7.26 27.36
C PRO A 35 1.34 -6.45 27.28
N SER A 36 1.29 -5.33 26.54
CA SER A 36 2.43 -4.41 26.43
C SER A 36 2.59 -3.64 27.73
N MET A 37 3.73 -3.76 28.40
CA MET A 37 4.05 -2.97 29.61
C MET A 37 4.47 -1.55 29.21
N ASP A 38 4.21 -0.56 30.07
CA ASP A 38 4.52 0.86 29.79
C ASP A 38 6.00 1.10 29.46
N GLU A 39 6.92 0.31 30.04
CA GLU A 39 8.35 0.35 29.75
C GLU A 39 8.71 -0.14 28.32
N GLN A 40 7.91 -1.05 27.76
CA GLN A 40 8.10 -1.53 26.38
C GLN A 40 7.57 -0.50 25.37
N LEU A 41 6.48 0.20 25.71
CA LEU A 41 5.93 1.28 24.90
C LEU A 41 6.86 2.50 24.87
N SER A 42 7.48 2.84 26.00
CA SER A 42 8.40 3.99 26.09
C SER A 42 9.71 3.80 25.33
N SER A 43 10.16 2.56 25.18
CA SER A 43 11.37 2.18 24.43
C SER A 43 11.12 1.87 22.94
N ALA A 44 9.85 1.80 22.51
CA ALA A 44 9.48 1.49 21.14
C ALA A 44 9.88 2.60 20.15
N LYS A 45 10.73 2.27 19.17
CA LYS A 45 11.08 3.20 18.08
C LYS A 45 9.98 3.21 17.02
N ARG A 46 9.52 4.40 16.63
CA ARG A 46 8.61 4.59 15.48
C ARG A 46 9.36 4.28 14.18
N MET A 47 9.36 3.01 13.78
CA MET A 47 9.81 2.57 12.48
C MET A 47 8.68 2.87 11.50
N GLY A 48 8.67 4.08 10.93
CA GLY A 48 7.71 4.44 9.88
C GLY A 48 7.76 3.46 8.70
N ARG A 49 6.89 3.65 7.70
CA ARG A 49 6.98 2.86 6.46
C ARG A 49 8.41 2.94 5.92
N PRO A 50 9.06 1.79 5.60
CA PRO A 50 10.38 1.81 5.01
C PRO A 50 10.43 2.76 3.81
N PRO A 51 11.48 3.60 3.70
CA PRO A 51 11.61 4.49 2.57
C PRO A 51 11.61 3.68 1.28
N LYS A 52 10.86 4.13 0.28
CA LYS A 52 10.81 3.49 -1.03
C LYS A 52 11.99 4.01 -1.84
N ASP A 53 12.84 3.13 -2.36
CA ASP A 53 14.01 3.52 -3.17
C ASP A 53 13.64 4.42 -4.35
N ILE A 54 12.49 4.15 -4.98
CA ILE A 54 11.95 4.95 -6.08
C ILE A 54 10.74 5.75 -5.59
N HIS A 55 10.94 7.06 -5.42
CA HIS A 55 9.92 8.02 -5.01
C HIS A 55 9.36 8.79 -6.22
N LYS A 56 8.06 9.11 -6.16
CA LYS A 56 7.45 10.02 -7.12
C LYS A 56 7.93 11.44 -6.83
N LYS A 57 8.27 12.21 -7.87
CA LYS A 57 8.57 13.63 -7.75
C LYS A 57 7.31 14.44 -8.06
N THR A 58 7.04 15.47 -7.26
CA THR A 58 5.97 16.43 -7.56
C THR A 58 6.44 17.33 -8.69
N ILE A 59 5.68 17.34 -9.79
CA ILE A 59 5.94 18.20 -10.95
C ILE A 59 4.67 19.00 -11.26
N SER A 60 4.84 20.17 -11.86
CA SER A 60 3.73 20.97 -12.39
C SER A 60 3.60 20.71 -13.88
N ILE A 61 2.47 20.14 -14.29
CA ILE A 61 2.09 19.96 -15.70
C ILE A 61 0.86 20.81 -15.97
N ARG A 62 0.85 21.52 -17.10
CA ARG A 62 -0.36 22.23 -17.57
C ARG A 62 -1.25 21.24 -18.32
N LEU A 63 -2.50 21.16 -17.91
CA LEU A 63 -3.55 20.38 -18.56
C LEU A 63 -4.70 21.33 -18.87
N TYR A 64 -5.50 21.01 -19.89
CA TYR A 64 -6.73 21.75 -20.12
C TYR A 64 -7.73 21.50 -19.00
N GLU A 65 -8.60 22.49 -18.77
CA GLU A 65 -9.58 22.43 -17.67
C GLU A 65 -10.56 21.27 -17.85
N TYR A 66 -11.01 21.02 -19.09
CA TYR A 66 -11.95 19.92 -19.39
C TYR A 66 -11.37 18.54 -19.06
N ASP A 67 -10.07 18.34 -19.31
CA ASP A 67 -9.36 17.10 -18.98
C ASP A 67 -9.26 16.91 -17.47
N LEU A 68 -8.93 17.99 -16.75
CA LEU A 68 -8.78 17.97 -15.30
C LEU A 68 -10.12 17.68 -14.59
N VAL A 69 -11.22 18.24 -15.09
CA VAL A 69 -12.57 17.95 -14.59
C VAL A 69 -12.90 16.46 -14.81
N SER A 70 -12.67 15.95 -16.02
CA SER A 70 -12.93 14.55 -16.37
C SER A 70 -12.10 13.57 -15.53
N LEU A 71 -10.83 13.89 -15.31
CA LEU A 71 -9.94 13.11 -14.44
C LEU A 71 -10.43 13.08 -13.00
N ARG A 72 -10.86 14.22 -12.45
CA ARG A 72 -11.40 14.27 -11.07
C ARG A 72 -12.71 13.50 -10.93
N GLN A 73 -13.60 13.59 -11.92
CA GLN A 73 -14.87 12.85 -11.95
C GLN A 73 -14.67 11.34 -12.02
N SER A 74 -13.58 10.87 -12.64
CA SER A 74 -13.25 9.44 -12.70
C SER A 74 -12.90 8.83 -11.33
N GLY A 75 -12.87 9.63 -10.26
CA GLY A 75 -12.84 9.16 -8.88
C GLY A 75 -11.45 9.06 -8.25
N ARG A 76 -11.39 8.42 -7.08
CA ARG A 76 -10.17 8.29 -6.28
C ARG A 76 -9.06 7.60 -7.07
N GLY A 77 -7.84 8.12 -6.97
CA GLY A 77 -6.67 7.54 -7.62
C GLY A 77 -6.46 7.97 -9.08
N TRP A 78 -7.19 8.97 -9.59
CA TRP A 78 -6.97 9.50 -10.95
C TRP A 78 -5.52 9.95 -11.20
N GLN A 79 -4.84 10.54 -10.20
CA GLN A 79 -3.42 10.90 -10.29
C GLN A 79 -2.51 9.68 -10.50
N THR A 80 -2.83 8.55 -9.85
CA THR A 80 -2.10 7.30 -10.05
C THR A 80 -2.30 6.80 -11.48
N ARG A 81 -3.53 6.83 -12.00
CA ARG A 81 -3.82 6.44 -13.38
C ARG A 81 -3.08 7.30 -14.41
N VAL A 82 -3.00 8.61 -14.19
CA VAL A 82 -2.19 9.50 -15.04
C VAL A 82 -0.71 9.11 -14.99
N SER A 83 -0.17 8.87 -13.79
CA SER A 83 1.22 8.40 -13.61
C SER A 83 1.49 7.08 -14.33
N ASP A 84 0.55 6.14 -14.29
CA ASP A 84 0.66 4.84 -14.94
C ASP A 84 0.57 4.98 -16.47
N TRP A 85 -0.31 5.85 -16.96
CA TRP A 85 -0.43 6.15 -18.39
C TRP A 85 0.84 6.76 -18.96
N VAL A 86 1.43 7.76 -18.28
CA VAL A 86 2.72 8.35 -18.68
C VAL A 86 3.81 7.27 -18.68
N SER A 87 3.88 6.43 -17.65
CA SER A 87 4.85 5.34 -17.57
C SER A 87 4.70 4.34 -18.71
N ALA A 88 3.46 4.04 -19.10
CA ALA A 88 3.17 3.16 -20.22
C ALA A 88 3.53 3.79 -21.58
N GLY A 89 3.29 5.08 -21.76
CA GLY A 89 3.66 5.83 -22.96
C GLY A 89 5.18 5.87 -23.18
N LEU A 90 5.94 6.17 -22.12
CA LEU A 90 7.41 6.16 -22.15
C LEU A 90 7.97 4.79 -22.54
N LYS A 91 7.40 3.69 -21.99
CA LYS A 91 7.82 2.33 -22.34
C LYS A 91 7.53 1.96 -23.79
N LYS A 92 6.49 2.54 -24.38
CA LYS A 92 6.10 2.33 -25.79
C LYS A 92 6.83 3.27 -26.75
N GLY A 93 7.54 4.29 -26.26
CA GLY A 93 8.22 5.30 -27.09
C GLY A 93 7.27 6.27 -27.80
N VAL A 94 6.05 6.44 -27.28
CA VAL A 94 5.01 7.32 -27.88
C VAL A 94 4.95 8.69 -27.18
N LEU A 95 5.76 8.86 -26.13
CA LEU A 95 5.86 10.02 -25.25
C LEU A 95 7.33 10.35 -25.00
#